data_AF-A0A4U0R9E5-F1
#
_entry.id   AF-A0A4U0R9E5-F1
#
_cell.length_a   1.000
_cell.length_b   1.000
_cell.length_c   1.000
_cell.angle_alpha   90.00
_cell.angle_beta   90.00
_cell.angle_gamma   90.00
#
_symmetry.space_group_name_H-M   'P 1'
#
loop_
_entity.id
_entity.type
_entity.pdbx_description
1 polymer ?
#
loop_
_entity_poly.entity_id
_entity_poly.type
_entity_poly.pdbx_seq_one_letter_code
_entity_poly.pdbx_strand_id
1 'polypeptide(L)'
;MLHSFSKDGGIKLLEYPEDMVSEIPLGDIAAYNLLDNPRRSKILDGYVTDYYWQKRMVMGFSIRTILAEIQRPKLKGTYITTRGKIVLNGAAAHRARNKLRKDMKFAPESTTIFDEIYDGLLDPRAMTLAAPETKSVWIDAKNLHNFFHFTSESLHQAFLPGPFSESFDDISFATKNKHMEPYIGRWVSECDALVGPHVEAKSFSQEQIDEVPSVVMPISCEHLLYQFSGDHHAKIAAARPAGNNWDGYDAKPHPVKTLQLNSFDQTIVRFRDAMVARAKATVGKTWSKLIYTARAEGLSRKRVMGGEKELIRSLKKIGFEVVYFEKMSPLEQVKCVSEADCIIGQHGAGLTNMMFARENAHVFEIATYQTAVSRWVDFIPLCHVSGCHYHLIVVGMDFDDEDRDPSYVDDGFFAPVVSAKDLERILQIVTSGLTDKKNGRISGLLRHCRFFMDRKAYAQAYRLLDANMPFYSDTVEYWEQRGQLAETCGHNRRAQDCYTRLLNLSDSEAARQGLARIKERQAAEVG
;
A
#
# COMPACT_ATOMS: atom_id res chain seq x y z
N MET A 1 -20.39 -5.25 -18.04
CA MET A 1 -19.42 -6.35 -18.24
C MET A 1 -18.01 -5.79 -18.20
N LEU A 2 -17.08 -6.58 -17.66
CA LEU A 2 -15.65 -6.27 -17.66
C LEU A 2 -15.06 -6.58 -19.05
N HIS A 3 -14.02 -5.87 -19.47
CA HIS A 3 -13.27 -6.20 -20.69
C HIS A 3 -12.43 -7.46 -20.48
N SER A 4 -12.32 -8.29 -21.51
CA SER A 4 -11.45 -9.47 -21.58
C SER A 4 -10.66 -9.45 -22.88
N PHE A 5 -9.32 -9.52 -22.80
CA PHE A 5 -8.47 -9.50 -24.01
C PHE A 5 -8.71 -10.69 -24.94
N SER A 6 -9.20 -11.83 -24.44
CA SER A 6 -9.48 -13.01 -25.26
C SER A 6 -10.82 -12.93 -26.01
N LYS A 7 -11.74 -12.09 -25.55
CA LYS A 7 -13.14 -12.04 -26.06
C LYS A 7 -13.51 -10.70 -26.70
N ASP A 8 -12.86 -9.63 -26.27
CA ASP A 8 -13.28 -8.26 -26.58
C ASP A 8 -12.18 -7.47 -27.29
N GLY A 9 -12.51 -6.86 -28.43
CA GLY A 9 -11.66 -5.84 -29.04
C GLY A 9 -11.80 -4.46 -28.37
N GLY A 10 -11.13 -3.45 -28.94
CA GLY A 10 -11.24 -2.06 -28.49
C GLY A 10 -10.07 -1.57 -27.64
N ILE A 11 -9.13 -2.45 -27.29
CA ILE A 11 -7.84 -2.10 -26.69
C ILE A 11 -6.74 -2.56 -27.63
N LYS A 12 -5.82 -1.65 -28.00
CA LYS A 12 -4.59 -1.95 -28.75
C LYS A 12 -3.40 -1.80 -27.81
N LEU A 13 -2.60 -2.84 -27.61
CA LEU A 13 -1.43 -2.78 -26.75
C LEU A 13 -0.31 -1.99 -27.43
N LEU A 14 0.33 -1.06 -26.71
CA LEU A 14 1.53 -0.37 -27.18
C LEU A 14 2.81 -1.03 -26.64
N GLU A 15 2.67 -1.79 -25.54
CA GLU A 15 3.72 -2.58 -24.93
C GLU A 15 3.21 -3.99 -24.60
N TYR A 16 4.12 -4.97 -24.60
CA TYR A 16 3.78 -6.32 -24.18
C TYR A 16 3.54 -6.39 -22.65
N PRO A 17 2.48 -7.08 -22.18
CA PRO A 17 2.22 -7.35 -20.76
C PRO A 17 3.14 -8.47 -20.24
N GLU A 18 4.44 -8.25 -20.32
CA GLU A 18 5.49 -9.14 -19.80
C GLU A 18 6.11 -8.56 -18.53
N ASP A 19 6.77 -9.42 -17.75
CA ASP A 19 7.46 -9.04 -16.51
C ASP A 19 6.54 -8.19 -15.60
N MET A 20 5.27 -8.60 -15.50
CA MET A 20 4.21 -7.78 -14.92
C MET A 20 4.39 -7.51 -13.42
N VAL A 21 5.23 -8.28 -12.74
CA VAL A 21 5.53 -8.12 -11.32
C VAL A 21 7.04 -8.20 -11.07
N SER A 22 7.51 -7.36 -10.16
CA SER A 22 8.84 -7.46 -9.56
C SER A 22 8.72 -7.64 -8.05
N GLU A 23 9.41 -8.63 -7.50
CA GLU A 23 9.42 -8.90 -6.07
C GLU A 23 10.00 -7.73 -5.27
N ILE A 24 9.40 -7.43 -4.13
CA ILE A 24 9.89 -6.43 -3.19
C ILE A 24 9.81 -6.93 -1.73
N PRO A 25 10.68 -6.43 -0.85
CA PRO A 25 10.46 -6.56 0.58
C PRO A 25 9.28 -5.69 1.06
N LEU A 26 8.45 -6.25 1.95
CA LEU A 26 7.30 -5.56 2.54
C LEU A 26 7.71 -4.65 3.71
N GLY A 27 7.12 -3.46 3.80
CA GLY A 27 7.32 -2.51 4.91
C GLY A 27 6.88 -3.01 6.30
N ASP A 28 7.28 -2.30 7.37
CA ASP A 28 6.92 -2.65 8.75
C ASP A 28 5.51 -2.17 9.09
N ILE A 29 4.67 -3.08 9.59
CA ILE A 29 3.27 -2.79 9.90
C ILE A 29 2.94 -3.35 11.27
N ALA A 30 2.63 -2.49 12.23
CA ALA A 30 2.20 -2.88 13.56
C ALA A 30 0.78 -2.36 13.85
N ALA A 31 0.05 -3.06 14.70
CA ALA A 31 -1.23 -2.61 15.22
C ALA A 31 -1.25 -2.74 16.74
N TYR A 32 -1.78 -1.73 17.41
CA TYR A 32 -1.85 -1.60 18.86
C TYR A 32 -3.30 -1.46 19.27
N ASN A 33 -3.77 -2.45 20.03
CA ASN A 33 -5.14 -2.49 20.54
C ASN A 33 -5.20 -1.82 21.93
N LEU A 34 -5.83 -0.64 21.98
CA LEU A 34 -6.04 0.14 23.20
C LEU A 34 -7.53 0.17 23.60
N LEU A 35 -8.37 -0.67 23.00
CA LEU A 35 -9.81 -0.69 23.29
C LEU A 35 -10.10 -1.24 24.69
N ASP A 36 -10.91 -0.50 25.46
CA ASP A 36 -11.40 -0.97 26.77
C ASP A 36 -12.56 -1.98 26.63
N ASN A 37 -13.37 -1.89 25.57
CA ASN A 37 -14.46 -2.83 25.32
C ASN A 37 -13.90 -4.23 24.97
N PRO A 38 -14.14 -5.27 25.80
CA PRO A 38 -13.51 -6.59 25.62
C PRO A 38 -13.93 -7.30 24.33
N ARG A 39 -15.17 -7.12 23.87
CA ARG A 39 -15.69 -7.75 22.65
C ARG A 39 -14.96 -7.23 21.42
N ARG A 40 -14.93 -5.91 21.25
CA ARG A 40 -14.23 -5.23 20.14
C ARG A 40 -12.73 -5.48 20.18
N SER A 41 -12.15 -5.47 21.38
CA SER A 41 -10.74 -5.78 21.60
C SER A 41 -10.38 -7.18 21.07
N LYS A 42 -11.13 -8.20 21.48
CA LYS A 42 -10.92 -9.58 20.99
C LYS A 42 -11.08 -9.72 19.47
N ILE A 43 -12.08 -9.03 18.89
CA ILE A 43 -12.28 -9.04 17.43
C ILE A 43 -11.08 -8.40 16.73
N LEU A 44 -10.62 -7.24 17.20
CA LEU A 44 -9.48 -6.54 16.61
C LEU A 44 -8.19 -7.40 16.66
N ASP A 45 -7.92 -8.08 17.76
CA ASP A 45 -6.78 -9.01 17.87
C ASP A 45 -6.86 -10.14 16.83
N GLY A 46 -8.09 -10.62 16.55
CA GLY A 46 -8.39 -11.53 15.45
C GLY A 46 -8.04 -10.93 14.09
N TYR A 47 -8.45 -9.69 13.81
CA TYR A 47 -8.11 -8.99 12.56
C TYR A 47 -6.60 -8.79 12.37
N VAL A 48 -5.87 -8.46 13.44
CA VAL A 48 -4.41 -8.33 13.40
C VAL A 48 -3.75 -9.69 13.14
N THR A 49 -4.23 -10.74 13.78
CA THR A 49 -3.75 -12.11 13.53
C THR A 49 -4.03 -12.55 12.09
N ASP A 50 -5.24 -12.28 11.59
CA ASP A 50 -5.65 -12.58 10.22
C ASP A 50 -4.83 -11.82 9.19
N TYR A 51 -4.45 -10.57 9.48
CA TYR A 51 -3.56 -9.82 8.61
C TYR A 51 -2.25 -10.59 8.40
N TYR A 52 -1.55 -10.95 9.47
CA TYR A 52 -0.27 -11.64 9.36
C TYR A 52 -0.39 -13.07 8.84
N TRP A 53 -1.42 -13.81 9.25
CA TRP A 53 -1.53 -15.22 8.92
C TRP A 53 -2.21 -15.45 7.57
N GLN A 54 -3.34 -14.78 7.31
CA GLN A 54 -4.20 -15.06 6.15
C GLN A 54 -3.96 -14.12 4.97
N LYS A 55 -3.45 -12.89 5.20
CA LYS A 55 -3.43 -11.84 4.17
C LYS A 55 -2.03 -11.35 3.81
N ARG A 56 -1.06 -11.39 4.72
CA ARG A 56 0.30 -10.92 4.47
C ARG A 56 1.09 -12.01 3.74
N MET A 57 1.60 -11.66 2.57
CA MET A 57 2.47 -12.52 1.79
C MET A 57 3.89 -12.56 2.39
N VAL A 58 4.69 -13.56 2.02
CA VAL A 58 6.09 -13.62 2.46
C VAL A 58 6.97 -12.55 1.79
N MET A 59 6.52 -12.01 0.67
CA MET A 59 7.11 -10.89 -0.06
C MET A 59 6.03 -10.12 -0.83
N GLY A 60 6.32 -8.90 -1.26
CA GLY A 60 5.39 -8.07 -2.02
C GLY A 60 5.75 -7.95 -3.49
N PHE A 61 4.96 -7.15 -4.22
CA PHE A 61 5.17 -6.91 -5.64
C PHE A 61 5.05 -5.42 -6.03
N SER A 62 6.00 -4.93 -6.82
CA SER A 62 5.77 -3.76 -7.68
C SER A 62 5.08 -4.25 -8.95
N ILE A 63 3.91 -3.69 -9.26
CA ILE A 63 3.10 -4.04 -10.43
C ILE A 63 3.50 -3.12 -11.59
N ARG A 64 3.86 -3.71 -12.73
CA ARG A 64 4.19 -2.98 -13.94
C ARG A 64 2.96 -2.24 -14.46
N THR A 65 3.19 -1.09 -15.07
CA THR A 65 2.18 -0.34 -15.82
C THR A 65 2.64 -0.25 -17.26
N ILE A 66 1.76 -0.59 -18.19
CA ILE A 66 2.01 -0.53 -19.64
C ILE A 66 1.09 0.49 -20.29
N LEU A 67 1.43 0.93 -21.50
CA LEU A 67 0.53 1.77 -22.27
C LEU A 67 -0.34 0.95 -23.24
N ALA A 68 -1.62 1.31 -23.31
CA ALA A 68 -2.55 0.75 -24.27
C ALA A 68 -3.45 1.83 -24.84
N GLU A 69 -3.77 1.74 -26.12
CA GLU A 69 -4.71 2.64 -26.77
C GLU A 69 -6.13 2.09 -26.72
N ILE A 70 -7.03 2.88 -26.14
CA ILE A 70 -8.44 2.59 -25.98
C ILE A 70 -9.22 3.22 -27.12
N GLN A 71 -9.87 2.38 -27.91
CA GLN A 71 -10.63 2.79 -29.09
C GLN A 71 -12.06 3.14 -28.70
N ARG A 72 -12.58 4.27 -29.20
CA ARG A 72 -13.91 4.83 -28.90
C ARG A 72 -14.21 4.83 -27.40
N PRO A 73 -13.36 5.47 -26.57
CA PRO A 73 -13.54 5.49 -25.13
C PRO A 73 -14.86 6.17 -24.75
N LYS A 74 -15.55 5.64 -23.75
CA LYS A 74 -16.72 6.28 -23.13
C LYS A 74 -16.56 6.35 -21.62
N LEU A 75 -17.03 7.42 -20.98
CA LEU A 75 -17.13 7.49 -19.52
C LEU A 75 -18.50 7.02 -19.04
N LYS A 76 -18.52 6.01 -18.16
CA LYS A 76 -19.73 5.52 -17.50
C LYS A 76 -19.52 5.51 -15.99
N GLY A 77 -20.12 6.46 -15.27
CA GLY A 77 -19.86 6.65 -13.85
C GLY A 77 -18.40 7.02 -13.60
N THR A 78 -17.67 6.20 -12.83
CA THR A 78 -16.24 6.36 -12.55
C THR A 78 -15.35 5.44 -13.39
N TYR A 79 -15.85 4.96 -14.54
CA TYR A 79 -15.18 3.97 -15.37
C TYR A 79 -14.97 4.52 -16.78
N ILE A 80 -13.79 4.26 -17.34
CA ILE A 80 -13.56 4.31 -18.78
C ILE A 80 -14.00 2.97 -19.37
N THR A 81 -14.65 3.02 -20.52
CA THR A 81 -15.16 1.85 -21.24
C THR A 81 -14.79 1.92 -22.71
N THR A 82 -14.66 0.76 -23.36
CA THR A 82 -14.55 0.65 -24.82
C THR A 82 -15.56 -0.40 -25.30
N ARG A 83 -16.28 -0.10 -26.39
CA ARG A 83 -17.29 -1.01 -26.98
C ARG A 83 -18.27 -1.60 -25.94
N GLY A 84 -18.65 -0.80 -24.94
CA GLY A 84 -19.56 -1.19 -23.86
C GLY A 84 -18.94 -2.01 -22.72
N LYS A 85 -17.63 -2.29 -22.75
CA LYS A 85 -16.87 -3.04 -21.74
C LYS A 85 -16.02 -2.12 -20.88
N ILE A 86 -15.96 -2.37 -19.57
CA ILE A 86 -15.13 -1.57 -18.65
C ILE A 86 -13.66 -1.91 -18.87
N VAL A 87 -12.85 -0.89 -19.17
CA VAL A 87 -11.39 -1.02 -19.22
C VAL A 87 -10.88 -1.24 -17.81
N LEU A 88 -10.05 -2.27 -17.62
CA LEU A 88 -9.62 -2.69 -16.30
C LEU A 88 -8.29 -2.02 -15.92
N ASN A 89 -8.38 -0.82 -15.34
CA ASN A 89 -7.24 -0.11 -14.77
C ASN A 89 -7.39 0.13 -13.27
N GLY A 90 -6.33 -0.17 -12.50
CA GLY A 90 -6.16 0.12 -11.08
C GLY A 90 -7.43 0.06 -10.22
N ALA A 91 -7.69 1.14 -9.48
CA ALA A 91 -8.80 1.21 -8.54
C ALA A 91 -10.19 1.25 -9.19
N ALA A 92 -10.32 1.73 -10.43
CA ALA A 92 -11.59 1.65 -11.15
C ALA A 92 -11.98 0.21 -11.45
N ALA A 93 -11.03 -0.63 -11.83
CA ALA A 93 -11.26 -2.05 -12.03
C ALA A 93 -11.64 -2.77 -10.73
N HIS A 94 -11.05 -2.40 -9.59
CA HIS A 94 -11.46 -2.93 -8.27
C HIS A 94 -12.92 -2.64 -7.95
N ARG A 95 -13.35 -1.39 -8.19
CA ARG A 95 -14.75 -1.00 -8.02
C ARG A 95 -15.66 -1.76 -8.97
N ALA A 96 -15.25 -1.97 -10.22
CA ALA A 96 -16.02 -2.70 -11.22
C ALA A 96 -16.17 -4.19 -10.86
N ARG A 97 -15.08 -4.87 -10.47
CA ARG A 97 -15.07 -6.27 -10.00
C ARG A 97 -15.96 -6.47 -8.78
N ASN A 98 -15.83 -5.59 -7.78
CA ASN A 98 -16.65 -5.65 -6.56
C ASN A 98 -18.13 -5.37 -6.85
N LYS A 99 -18.44 -4.44 -7.77
CA LYS A 99 -19.80 -4.14 -8.18
C LYS A 99 -20.44 -5.33 -8.90
N LEU A 100 -19.73 -5.98 -9.81
CA LEU A 100 -20.23 -7.16 -10.53
C LEU A 100 -20.66 -8.26 -9.55
N ARG A 101 -19.82 -8.57 -8.55
CA ARG A 101 -20.16 -9.54 -7.51
C ARG A 101 -21.42 -9.16 -6.73
N LYS A 102 -21.58 -7.88 -6.38
CA LYS A 102 -22.75 -7.39 -5.63
C LYS A 102 -24.04 -7.45 -6.46
N ASP A 103 -23.97 -7.04 -7.73
CA ASP A 103 -25.13 -6.99 -8.62
C ASP A 103 -25.68 -8.41 -8.91
N MET A 104 -24.86 -9.47 -8.80
CA MET A 104 -25.24 -10.88 -8.99
C MET A 104 -25.92 -11.56 -7.77
N LYS A 105 -26.11 -10.88 -6.63
CA LYS A 105 -26.86 -11.38 -5.44
C LYS A 105 -26.64 -12.86 -5.05
N PHE A 106 -25.41 -13.28 -4.75
CA PHE A 106 -25.09 -14.65 -4.28
C PHE A 106 -25.63 -15.80 -5.16
N ALA A 107 -25.92 -15.54 -6.44
CA ALA A 107 -26.29 -16.62 -7.37
C ALA A 107 -25.13 -17.64 -7.47
N PRO A 108 -25.39 -18.94 -7.66
CA PRO A 108 -24.34 -19.97 -7.78
C PRO A 108 -23.24 -19.63 -8.80
N GLU A 109 -23.59 -18.89 -9.85
CA GLU A 109 -22.70 -18.43 -10.93
C GLU A 109 -21.77 -17.28 -10.50
N SER A 110 -22.02 -16.63 -9.36
CA SER A 110 -21.23 -15.49 -8.88
C SER A 110 -19.82 -15.86 -8.40
N THR A 111 -19.57 -17.14 -8.10
CA THR A 111 -18.25 -17.65 -7.68
C THR A 111 -17.35 -17.99 -8.87
N THR A 112 -17.91 -18.28 -10.04
CA THR A 112 -17.18 -18.72 -11.25
C THR A 112 -17.23 -17.72 -12.40
N ILE A 113 -18.00 -16.63 -12.31
CA ILE A 113 -18.11 -15.63 -13.39
C ILE A 113 -16.75 -15.09 -13.87
N PHE A 114 -15.77 -14.98 -12.96
CA PHE A 114 -14.44 -14.52 -13.34
C PHE A 114 -13.67 -15.57 -14.13
N ASP A 115 -13.90 -16.85 -13.87
CA ASP A 115 -13.35 -17.97 -14.64
C ASP A 115 -13.95 -17.95 -16.05
N GLU A 116 -15.24 -17.63 -16.19
CA GLU A 116 -15.88 -17.45 -17.50
C GLU A 116 -15.36 -16.20 -18.24
N ILE A 117 -15.15 -15.07 -17.57
CA ILE A 117 -14.68 -13.84 -18.24
C ILE A 117 -13.23 -13.99 -18.71
N TYR A 118 -12.37 -14.60 -17.89
CA TYR A 118 -10.94 -14.76 -18.13
C TYR A 118 -10.56 -16.23 -18.35
N ASP A 119 -11.36 -16.90 -19.19
CA ASP A 119 -11.11 -18.28 -19.57
C ASP A 119 -9.87 -18.39 -20.46
N GLY A 120 -8.84 -19.06 -19.94
CA GLY A 120 -7.54 -19.23 -20.60
C GLY A 120 -6.62 -18.00 -20.51
N LEU A 121 -5.33 -18.28 -20.36
CA LEU A 121 -4.29 -17.26 -20.36
C LEU A 121 -3.78 -17.02 -21.78
N LEU A 122 -3.63 -15.76 -22.15
CA LEU A 122 -3.04 -15.34 -23.43
C LEU A 122 -1.52 -15.27 -23.31
N ASP A 123 -0.80 -15.72 -24.34
CA ASP A 123 0.63 -15.43 -24.46
C ASP A 123 0.83 -13.94 -24.80
N PRO A 124 1.54 -13.14 -23.96
CA PRO A 124 1.87 -11.76 -24.26
C PRO A 124 2.45 -11.59 -25.67
N ARG A 125 3.35 -12.47 -26.10
CA ARG A 125 4.05 -12.36 -27.40
C ARG A 125 3.18 -12.68 -28.60
N ALA A 126 2.05 -13.38 -28.39
CA ALA A 126 1.05 -13.59 -29.43
C ALA A 126 0.24 -12.33 -29.72
N MET A 127 0.30 -11.30 -28.85
CA MET A 127 -0.38 -10.04 -29.08
C MET A 127 0.32 -9.22 -30.17
N THR A 128 -0.46 -8.47 -30.94
CA THR A 128 0.07 -7.48 -31.88
C THR A 128 0.19 -6.14 -31.17
N LEU A 129 1.39 -5.55 -31.20
CA LEU A 129 1.58 -4.17 -30.75
C LEU A 129 1.15 -3.19 -31.83
N ALA A 130 0.58 -2.07 -31.41
CA ALA A 130 0.27 -0.94 -32.27
C ALA A 130 1.20 0.24 -31.96
N ALA A 131 1.37 1.13 -32.94
CA ALA A 131 1.85 2.48 -32.66
C ALA A 131 0.66 3.35 -32.19
N PRO A 132 0.89 4.33 -31.30
CA PRO A 132 -0.18 5.22 -30.86
C PRO A 132 -0.70 6.07 -32.04
N GLU A 133 -2.02 6.06 -32.25
CA GLU A 133 -2.74 6.86 -33.26
C GLU A 133 -3.13 8.25 -32.73
N THR A 134 -3.00 8.46 -31.42
CA THR A 134 -3.36 9.67 -30.70
C THR A 134 -2.22 10.17 -29.83
N LYS A 135 -2.23 11.47 -29.55
CA LYS A 135 -1.30 12.14 -28.64
C LYS A 135 -1.91 12.44 -27.26
N SER A 136 -3.17 12.08 -27.06
CA SER A 136 -3.90 12.32 -25.81
C SER A 136 -3.92 11.08 -24.92
N VAL A 137 -3.61 11.29 -23.64
CA VAL A 137 -3.62 10.27 -22.59
C VAL A 137 -4.75 10.54 -21.62
N TRP A 138 -5.53 9.52 -21.29
CA TRP A 138 -6.57 9.59 -20.26
C TRP A 138 -6.21 8.75 -19.04
N ILE A 139 -6.45 9.29 -17.85
CA ILE A 139 -6.36 8.58 -16.58
C ILE A 139 -7.72 8.63 -15.92
N ASP A 140 -8.29 7.48 -15.55
CA ASP A 140 -9.55 7.47 -14.83
C ASP A 140 -9.41 8.08 -13.42
N ALA A 141 -10.32 8.99 -13.07
CA ALA A 141 -10.37 9.60 -11.75
C ALA A 141 -11.74 9.38 -11.10
N LYS A 142 -11.74 8.76 -9.91
CA LYS A 142 -12.97 8.53 -9.12
C LYS A 142 -13.67 9.84 -8.81
N ASN A 143 -12.91 10.84 -8.39
CA ASN A 143 -13.34 12.21 -8.13
C ASN A 143 -12.12 13.13 -8.04
N LEU A 144 -12.36 14.45 -8.04
CA LEU A 144 -11.33 15.49 -7.96
C LEU A 144 -11.44 16.29 -6.65
N HIS A 145 -11.81 15.63 -5.54
CA HIS A 145 -12.00 16.28 -4.24
C HIS A 145 -11.56 15.47 -3.03
N ASN A 146 -11.30 14.17 -3.18
CA ASN A 146 -10.78 13.32 -2.12
C ASN A 146 -9.29 13.05 -2.37
N PHE A 147 -8.45 13.59 -1.48
CA PHE A 147 -7.00 13.54 -1.63
C PHE A 147 -6.47 12.11 -1.77
N PHE A 148 -6.90 11.16 -0.92
CA PHE A 148 -6.49 9.76 -0.99
C PHE A 148 -6.79 9.17 -2.37
N HIS A 149 -8.07 9.16 -2.77
CA HIS A 149 -8.47 8.56 -4.04
C HIS A 149 -7.78 9.22 -5.23
N PHE A 150 -7.58 10.54 -5.20
CA PHE A 150 -6.92 11.20 -6.31
C PHE A 150 -5.43 10.87 -6.37
N THR A 151 -4.70 10.99 -5.26
CA THR A 151 -3.24 10.83 -5.29
C THR A 151 -2.78 9.39 -5.36
N SER A 152 -3.42 8.46 -4.63
CA SER A 152 -2.99 7.06 -4.57
C SER A 152 -3.63 6.17 -5.65
N GLU A 153 -4.64 6.65 -6.38
CA GLU A 153 -5.27 5.88 -7.46
C GLU A 153 -5.10 6.48 -8.85
N SER A 154 -4.90 7.80 -8.99
CA SER A 154 -4.93 8.48 -10.29
C SER A 154 -3.69 9.34 -10.57
N LEU A 155 -3.37 10.31 -9.70
CA LEU A 155 -2.34 11.33 -9.95
C LEU A 155 -0.98 10.73 -10.32
N HIS A 156 -0.57 9.69 -9.60
CA HIS A 156 0.71 9.04 -9.82
C HIS A 156 0.84 8.43 -11.24
N GLN A 157 -0.27 8.07 -11.88
CA GLN A 157 -0.26 7.50 -13.23
C GLN A 157 0.12 8.53 -14.31
N ALA A 158 0.15 9.84 -14.00
CA ALA A 158 0.68 10.85 -14.92
C ALA A 158 2.20 10.70 -15.15
N PHE A 159 2.91 9.99 -14.26
CA PHE A 159 4.32 9.64 -14.41
C PHE A 159 4.45 8.40 -15.29
N LEU A 160 4.12 8.56 -16.58
CA LEU A 160 4.08 7.49 -17.57
C LEU A 160 5.40 6.71 -17.59
N PRO A 161 5.35 5.36 -17.56
CA PRO A 161 6.53 4.54 -17.71
C PRO A 161 6.90 4.36 -19.19
N GLY A 162 8.08 3.82 -19.43
CA GLY A 162 8.46 3.32 -20.75
C GLY A 162 8.87 4.40 -21.76
N PRO A 163 9.20 3.96 -22.99
CA PRO A 163 9.83 4.80 -24.01
C PRO A 163 8.90 5.86 -24.60
N PHE A 164 7.58 5.69 -24.48
CA PHE A 164 6.59 6.65 -25.00
C PHE A 164 6.24 7.75 -24.01
N SER A 165 6.83 7.78 -22.81
CA SER A 165 6.46 8.71 -21.74
C SER A 165 6.50 10.19 -22.12
N GLU A 166 7.40 10.58 -23.05
CA GLU A 166 7.52 11.95 -23.58
C GLU A 166 6.88 12.13 -24.97
N SER A 167 6.23 11.11 -25.51
CA SER A 167 5.69 11.11 -26.88
C SER A 167 4.27 11.69 -26.99
N PHE A 168 3.67 12.12 -25.88
CA PHE A 168 2.28 12.58 -25.81
C PHE A 168 2.22 14.09 -25.55
N ASP A 169 1.15 14.73 -26.03
CA ASP A 169 0.97 16.17 -25.90
C ASP A 169 0.24 16.50 -24.59
N ASP A 170 -0.78 15.70 -24.23
CA ASP A 170 -1.65 15.94 -23.07
C ASP A 170 -1.96 14.68 -22.25
N ILE A 171 -2.10 14.88 -20.94
CA ILE A 171 -2.62 13.91 -19.96
C ILE A 171 -3.85 14.54 -19.28
N SER A 172 -5.00 13.88 -19.42
CA SER A 172 -6.27 14.30 -18.82
C SER A 172 -6.75 13.35 -17.73
N PHE A 173 -7.02 13.87 -16.52
CA PHE A 173 -7.75 13.11 -15.50
C PHE A 173 -9.25 13.08 -15.80
N ALA A 174 -9.70 11.99 -16.42
CA ALA A 174 -11.06 11.83 -16.92
C ALA A 174 -12.05 11.44 -15.80
N THR A 175 -13.05 12.30 -15.58
CA THR A 175 -14.13 12.04 -14.62
C THR A 175 -15.45 12.70 -15.05
N LYS A 176 -16.58 12.18 -14.54
CA LYS A 176 -17.89 12.86 -14.64
C LYS A 176 -18.10 13.93 -13.56
N ASN A 177 -17.22 13.99 -12.56
CA ASN A 177 -17.33 15.01 -11.52
C ASN A 177 -16.84 16.36 -12.07
N LYS A 178 -17.74 17.34 -12.13
CA LYS A 178 -17.42 18.70 -12.63
C LYS A 178 -16.67 19.56 -11.60
N HIS A 179 -16.74 19.21 -10.32
CA HIS A 179 -16.12 19.98 -9.25
C HIS A 179 -14.72 19.45 -8.96
N MET A 180 -13.73 20.33 -9.13
CA MET A 180 -12.36 20.13 -8.69
C MET A 180 -12.07 21.01 -7.48
N GLU A 181 -11.59 20.41 -6.41
CA GLU A 181 -11.13 21.16 -5.25
C GLU A 181 -9.84 21.93 -5.58
N PRO A 182 -9.70 23.20 -5.17
CA PRO A 182 -8.52 24.01 -5.50
C PRO A 182 -7.19 23.37 -5.08
N TYR A 183 -7.19 22.62 -3.96
CA TYR A 183 -5.98 21.93 -3.52
C TYR A 183 -5.55 20.81 -4.46
N ILE A 184 -6.49 20.12 -5.13
CA ILE A 184 -6.19 19.10 -6.15
C ILE A 184 -5.55 19.77 -7.36
N GLY A 185 -6.06 20.93 -7.80
CA GLY A 185 -5.46 21.72 -8.88
C GLY A 185 -4.01 22.10 -8.62
N ARG A 186 -3.65 22.42 -7.36
CA ARG A 186 -2.24 22.66 -6.98
C ARG A 186 -1.37 21.42 -7.15
N TRP A 187 -1.85 20.25 -6.77
CA TRP A 187 -1.11 18.99 -6.98
C TRP A 187 -0.94 18.65 -8.47
N VAL A 188 -1.97 18.88 -9.27
CA VAL A 188 -1.89 18.71 -10.74
C VAL A 188 -0.84 19.64 -11.33
N SER A 189 -0.84 20.92 -10.94
CA SER A 189 0.15 21.89 -11.44
C SER A 189 1.60 21.54 -11.07
N GLU A 190 1.85 20.97 -9.88
CA GLU A 190 3.20 20.52 -9.53
C GLU A 190 3.63 19.28 -10.33
N CYS A 191 2.68 18.41 -10.70
CA CYS A 191 2.96 17.25 -11.55
C CYS A 191 3.16 17.65 -13.01
N ASP A 192 2.37 18.60 -13.52
CA ASP A 192 2.53 19.21 -14.86
C ASP A 192 3.95 19.76 -15.05
N ALA A 193 4.50 20.40 -14.02
CA ALA A 193 5.87 20.91 -14.04
C ALA A 193 6.98 19.83 -13.96
N LEU A 194 6.61 18.54 -13.85
CA LEU A 194 7.54 17.41 -13.66
C LEU A 194 7.47 16.36 -14.75
N VAL A 195 6.49 16.40 -15.64
CA VAL A 195 6.34 15.46 -16.73
C VAL A 195 6.37 16.19 -18.08
N GLY A 196 6.72 15.48 -19.15
CA GLY A 196 6.84 16.07 -20.49
C GLY A 196 5.50 16.54 -21.08
N PRO A 197 4.44 15.70 -21.07
CA PRO A 197 3.12 16.08 -21.56
C PRO A 197 2.43 17.09 -20.63
N HIS A 198 1.56 17.94 -21.19
CA HIS A 198 0.76 18.85 -20.37
C HIS A 198 -0.29 18.08 -19.56
N VAL A 199 -0.32 18.27 -18.24
CA VAL A 199 -1.25 17.58 -17.33
C VAL A 199 -2.39 18.52 -16.94
N GLU A 200 -3.62 18.12 -17.27
CA GLU A 200 -4.83 18.81 -16.84
C GLU A 200 -5.83 17.87 -16.15
N ALA A 201 -6.63 18.42 -15.25
CA ALA A 201 -7.80 17.76 -14.71
C ALA A 201 -9.04 18.31 -15.40
N LYS A 202 -9.75 17.45 -16.14
CA LYS A 202 -10.84 17.87 -17.03
C LYS A 202 -12.08 17.02 -16.83
N SER A 203 -13.22 17.69 -16.62
CA SER A 203 -14.52 17.04 -16.75
C SER A 203 -14.94 17.09 -18.21
N PHE A 204 -15.20 15.95 -18.81
CA PHE A 204 -15.66 15.88 -20.20
C PHE A 204 -17.19 15.90 -20.27
N SER A 205 -17.75 16.65 -21.24
CA SER A 205 -19.15 16.51 -21.62
C SER A 205 -19.40 15.19 -22.33
N GLN A 206 -20.66 14.74 -22.39
CA GLN A 206 -20.98 13.49 -23.07
C GLN A 206 -20.70 13.59 -24.57
N GLU A 207 -20.98 14.75 -25.17
CA GLU A 207 -20.70 15.05 -26.58
C GLU A 207 -19.20 14.99 -26.87
N GLN A 208 -18.37 15.62 -26.02
CA GLN A 208 -16.91 15.60 -26.17
C GLN A 208 -16.36 14.18 -26.13
N ILE A 209 -16.82 13.35 -25.18
CA ILE A 209 -16.43 11.95 -25.09
C ILE A 209 -16.88 11.17 -26.31
N ASP A 210 -18.07 11.49 -26.83
CA ASP A 210 -18.67 10.69 -27.87
C ASP A 210 -17.94 10.78 -29.21
N GLU A 211 -17.25 11.90 -29.44
CA GLU A 211 -16.46 12.20 -30.63
C GLU A 211 -15.01 11.69 -30.56
N VAL A 212 -14.50 11.30 -29.38
CA VAL A 212 -13.10 10.87 -29.23
C VAL A 212 -12.86 9.53 -29.96
N PRO A 213 -11.99 9.48 -30.99
CA PRO A 213 -11.73 8.26 -31.74
C PRO A 213 -10.94 7.24 -30.92
N SER A 214 -9.90 7.69 -30.21
CA SER A 214 -9.09 6.88 -29.31
C SER A 214 -8.29 7.75 -28.32
N VAL A 215 -7.86 7.13 -27.22
CA VAL A 215 -6.99 7.72 -26.19
C VAL A 215 -5.98 6.67 -25.74
N VAL A 216 -4.78 7.08 -25.33
CA VAL A 216 -3.86 6.20 -24.62
C VAL A 216 -4.22 6.18 -23.14
N MET A 217 -4.08 5.03 -22.49
CA MET A 217 -4.18 4.90 -21.04
C MET A 217 -2.95 4.19 -20.49
N PRO A 218 -2.39 4.64 -19.35
CA PRO A 218 -1.57 3.78 -18.51
C PRO A 218 -2.46 2.70 -17.90
N ILE A 219 -2.19 1.45 -18.23
CA ILE A 219 -2.89 0.27 -17.71
C ILE A 219 -1.97 -0.43 -16.72
N SER A 220 -2.33 -0.36 -15.44
CA SER A 220 -1.71 -1.18 -14.41
C SER A 220 -1.92 -2.66 -14.76
N CYS A 221 -0.83 -3.43 -14.78
CA CYS A 221 -0.89 -4.85 -15.08
C CYS A 221 -1.65 -5.65 -14.02
N GLU A 222 -2.04 -5.06 -12.90
CA GLU A 222 -2.74 -5.70 -11.78
C GLU A 222 -3.93 -6.57 -12.23
N HIS A 223 -4.70 -6.11 -13.22
CA HIS A 223 -5.84 -6.85 -13.78
C HIS A 223 -5.50 -7.68 -15.01
N LEU A 224 -4.33 -7.46 -15.58
CA LEU A 224 -3.77 -8.24 -16.70
C LEU A 224 -3.10 -9.52 -16.22
N LEU A 225 -2.66 -9.54 -14.94
CA LEU A 225 -2.15 -10.73 -14.27
C LEU A 225 -3.02 -11.94 -14.66
N TYR A 226 -4.33 -11.85 -14.45
CA TYR A 226 -5.26 -12.97 -14.64
C TYR A 226 -5.69 -13.24 -16.09
N GLN A 227 -5.12 -12.54 -17.07
CA GLN A 227 -5.48 -12.63 -18.48
C GLN A 227 -4.31 -13.11 -19.35
N PHE A 228 -3.08 -12.97 -18.87
CA PHE A 228 -1.87 -13.27 -19.61
C PHE A 228 -1.02 -14.29 -18.89
N SER A 229 -0.36 -15.18 -19.64
CA SER A 229 0.66 -16.10 -19.13
C SER A 229 1.95 -15.34 -18.80
N GLY A 230 2.80 -15.92 -17.95
CA GLY A 230 4.04 -15.29 -17.51
C GLY A 230 4.58 -15.87 -16.21
N ASP A 231 5.78 -15.44 -15.82
CA ASP A 231 6.48 -15.89 -14.61
C ASP A 231 5.81 -15.43 -13.30
N HIS A 232 4.98 -14.38 -13.38
CA HIS A 232 4.24 -13.81 -12.26
C HIS A 232 3.38 -14.85 -11.53
N HIS A 233 2.88 -15.88 -12.22
CA HIS A 233 2.14 -16.98 -11.61
C HIS A 233 2.97 -17.71 -10.56
N ALA A 234 4.20 -18.12 -10.93
CA ALA A 234 5.10 -18.84 -10.04
C ALA A 234 5.55 -17.94 -8.90
N LYS A 235 5.85 -16.67 -9.19
CA LYS A 235 6.25 -15.66 -8.20
C LYS A 235 5.15 -15.43 -7.15
N ILE A 236 3.90 -15.20 -7.57
CA ILE A 236 2.77 -14.98 -6.67
C ILE A 236 2.44 -16.26 -5.87
N ALA A 237 2.48 -17.43 -6.50
CA ALA A 237 2.26 -18.70 -5.83
C ALA A 237 3.33 -18.99 -4.76
N ALA A 238 4.59 -18.63 -5.01
CA ALA A 238 5.68 -18.73 -4.03
C ALA A 238 5.49 -17.76 -2.86
N ALA A 239 4.96 -16.56 -3.13
CA ALA A 239 4.73 -15.49 -2.16
C ALA A 239 3.48 -15.70 -1.26
N ARG A 240 2.61 -16.68 -1.56
CA ARG A 240 1.32 -16.91 -0.88
C ARG A 240 1.38 -16.75 0.65
N PRO A 241 0.33 -16.28 1.33
CA PRO A 241 0.26 -16.21 2.79
C PRO A 241 0.47 -17.58 3.47
N ALA A 242 0.65 -17.59 4.79
CA ALA A 242 0.81 -18.84 5.56
C ALA A 242 -0.51 -19.59 5.77
N GLY A 243 -1.62 -18.85 5.86
CA GLY A 243 -2.94 -19.39 6.12
C GLY A 243 -3.58 -20.08 4.92
N ASN A 244 -4.58 -20.91 5.22
CA ASN A 244 -5.23 -21.79 4.25
C ASN A 244 -6.36 -21.09 3.46
N ASN A 245 -6.65 -19.81 3.75
CA ASN A 245 -7.69 -19.06 3.03
C ASN A 245 -7.24 -18.64 1.63
N TRP A 246 -5.94 -18.75 1.31
CA TRP A 246 -5.44 -18.56 -0.04
C TRP A 246 -5.78 -19.80 -0.89
N ASP A 247 -6.81 -19.67 -1.71
CA ASP A 247 -7.31 -20.71 -2.62
C ASP A 247 -6.60 -20.71 -3.99
N GLY A 248 -5.67 -19.78 -4.19
CA GLY A 248 -4.79 -19.78 -5.33
C GLY A 248 -4.65 -18.42 -5.97
N TYR A 249 -4.01 -18.45 -7.13
CA TYR A 249 -3.97 -17.33 -8.04
C TYR A 249 -5.18 -17.45 -8.97
N ASP A 250 -6.24 -16.69 -8.70
CA ASP A 250 -7.38 -16.59 -9.59
C ASP A 250 -7.92 -15.15 -9.64
N ALA A 251 -8.79 -14.90 -10.62
CA ALA A 251 -9.41 -13.60 -10.80
C ALA A 251 -10.53 -13.32 -9.78
N LYS A 252 -10.72 -14.12 -8.73
CA LYS A 252 -11.80 -13.88 -7.77
C LYS A 252 -11.43 -12.74 -6.82
N PRO A 253 -12.42 -12.02 -6.27
CA PRO A 253 -12.14 -10.82 -5.48
C PRO A 253 -11.30 -11.03 -4.21
N HIS A 254 -11.31 -12.24 -3.63
CA HIS A 254 -10.54 -12.52 -2.42
C HIS A 254 -9.03 -12.60 -2.69
N PRO A 255 -8.52 -13.46 -3.59
CA PRO A 255 -7.11 -13.46 -4.00
C PRO A 255 -6.63 -12.11 -4.53
N VAL A 256 -7.46 -11.46 -5.36
CA VAL A 256 -7.20 -10.11 -5.88
C VAL A 256 -6.97 -9.09 -4.75
N LYS A 257 -7.83 -9.09 -3.73
CA LYS A 257 -7.68 -8.19 -2.56
C LYS A 257 -6.45 -8.51 -1.71
N THR A 258 -6.09 -9.78 -1.59
CA THR A 258 -4.88 -10.18 -0.88
C THR A 258 -3.63 -9.74 -1.64
N LEU A 259 -3.60 -9.85 -2.97
CA LEU A 259 -2.50 -9.35 -3.78
C LEU A 259 -2.37 -7.83 -3.68
N GLN A 260 -3.47 -7.09 -3.79
CA GLN A 260 -3.53 -5.61 -3.60
C GLN A 260 -2.87 -5.16 -2.32
N LEU A 261 -3.14 -5.88 -1.24
CA LEU A 261 -2.61 -5.54 0.07
C LEU A 261 -1.09 -5.65 0.12
N ASN A 262 -0.49 -6.49 -0.72
CA ASN A 262 0.94 -6.78 -0.73
C ASN A 262 1.62 -6.24 -2.00
N SER A 263 0.97 -5.34 -2.73
CA SER A 263 1.52 -4.78 -3.97
C SER A 263 1.21 -3.30 -4.12
N PHE A 264 1.90 -2.64 -5.05
CA PHE A 264 1.60 -1.28 -5.48
C PHE A 264 1.93 -1.09 -6.96
N ASP A 265 1.32 -0.08 -7.57
CA ASP A 265 1.61 0.30 -8.97
C ASP A 265 2.97 1.00 -9.08
N GLN A 266 3.83 0.57 -10.01
CA GLN A 266 5.19 1.11 -10.15
C GLN A 266 5.24 2.63 -10.37
N THR A 267 4.19 3.23 -10.94
CA THR A 267 4.16 4.67 -11.22
C THR A 267 4.11 5.50 -9.94
N ILE A 268 3.66 4.94 -8.81
CA ILE A 268 3.68 5.62 -7.52
C ILE A 268 5.11 5.88 -7.00
N VAL A 269 6.07 5.00 -7.33
CA VAL A 269 7.48 5.19 -6.97
C VAL A 269 8.08 6.32 -7.80
N ARG A 270 7.80 6.36 -9.11
CA ARG A 270 8.22 7.44 -10.01
C ARG A 270 7.69 8.79 -9.54
N PHE A 271 6.39 8.84 -9.23
CA PHE A 271 5.74 10.03 -8.67
C PHE A 271 6.39 10.47 -7.35
N ARG A 272 6.56 9.53 -6.42
CA ARG A 272 7.19 9.79 -5.12
C ARG A 272 8.57 10.41 -5.29
N ASP A 273 9.44 9.77 -6.06
CA ASP A 273 10.84 10.15 -6.17
C ASP A 273 11.00 11.50 -6.86
N ALA A 274 10.23 11.76 -7.92
CA ALA A 274 10.21 13.05 -8.61
C ALA A 274 9.74 14.19 -7.70
N MET A 275 8.65 13.98 -6.96
CA MET A 275 8.12 14.97 -6.01
C MET A 275 9.09 15.24 -4.87
N VAL A 276 9.70 14.20 -4.29
CA VAL A 276 10.68 14.35 -3.20
C VAL A 276 11.92 15.09 -3.68
N ALA A 277 12.43 14.76 -4.88
CA ALA A 277 13.58 15.45 -5.46
C ALA A 277 13.29 16.94 -5.68
N ARG A 278 12.14 17.26 -6.30
CA ARG A 278 11.70 18.65 -6.51
C ARG A 278 11.52 19.40 -5.19
N ALA A 279 10.79 18.82 -4.25
CA ALA A 279 10.53 19.43 -2.94
C ALA A 279 11.84 19.72 -2.18
N LYS A 280 12.82 18.80 -2.22
CA LYS A 280 14.15 19.03 -1.63
C LYS A 280 14.91 20.18 -2.28
N ALA A 281 14.78 20.35 -3.60
CA ALA A 281 15.48 21.37 -4.36
C ALA A 281 14.84 22.76 -4.22
N THR A 282 13.51 22.86 -4.10
CA THR A 282 12.79 24.14 -4.21
C THR A 282 12.25 24.67 -2.87
N VAL A 283 12.00 23.81 -1.88
CA VAL A 283 11.43 24.23 -0.59
C VAL A 283 12.55 24.49 0.42
N GLY A 284 12.83 25.77 0.65
CA GLY A 284 13.81 26.21 1.66
C GLY A 284 13.29 26.15 3.11
N LYS A 285 11.98 26.00 3.31
CA LYS A 285 11.37 25.87 4.63
C LYS A 285 11.64 24.48 5.22
N THR A 286 11.88 24.44 6.52
CA THR A 286 12.13 23.22 7.29
C THR A 286 11.13 23.08 8.43
N TRP A 287 10.91 21.85 8.87
CA TRP A 287 10.08 21.49 10.02
C TRP A 287 10.87 20.64 11.00
N SER A 288 10.34 20.44 12.21
CA SER A 288 10.83 19.41 13.13
C SER A 288 10.85 18.03 12.48
N LYS A 289 11.78 17.18 12.92
CA LYS A 289 11.81 15.75 12.55
C LYS A 289 10.66 14.97 13.20
N LEU A 290 10.02 15.53 14.21
CA LEU A 290 8.89 14.93 14.92
C LEU A 290 7.64 15.77 14.62
N ILE A 291 6.71 15.23 13.83
CA ILE A 291 5.52 15.98 13.39
C ILE A 291 4.23 15.32 13.88
N TYR A 292 3.31 16.15 14.37
CA TYR A 292 1.92 15.79 14.61
C TYR A 292 1.05 16.52 13.59
N THR A 293 0.37 15.79 12.70
CA THR A 293 -0.54 16.38 11.72
C THR A 293 -1.94 16.52 12.32
N ALA A 294 -2.28 17.74 12.72
CA ALA A 294 -3.62 18.11 13.18
C ALA A 294 -4.50 18.51 11.99
N ARG A 295 -5.82 18.50 12.17
CA ARG A 295 -6.78 19.03 11.20
C ARG A 295 -7.04 20.50 11.47
N ALA A 296 -7.08 21.32 10.42
CA ALA A 296 -7.40 22.73 10.57
C ALA A 296 -8.87 22.92 11.01
N GLU A 297 -9.10 23.84 11.96
CA GLU A 297 -10.43 24.21 12.43
C GLU A 297 -11.32 24.66 11.26
N GLY A 298 -12.61 24.26 11.27
CA GLY A 298 -13.57 24.59 10.21
C GLY A 298 -13.56 23.67 8.99
N LEU A 299 -12.46 22.95 8.73
CA LEU A 299 -12.39 21.90 7.69
C LEU A 299 -12.75 20.50 8.24
N SER A 300 -12.71 20.35 9.57
CA SER A 300 -13.08 19.14 10.30
C SER A 300 -14.60 19.02 10.46
N ARG A 301 -15.32 18.57 9.42
CA ARG A 301 -16.75 18.21 9.55
C ARG A 301 -16.93 17.15 10.65
N LYS A 302 -17.35 17.50 11.88
CA LYS A 302 -17.68 16.57 12.99
C LYS A 302 -16.64 15.47 13.34
N ARG A 303 -15.35 15.68 13.05
CA ARG A 303 -14.29 14.63 13.20
C ARG A 303 -13.17 14.99 14.17
N VAL A 304 -13.43 15.88 15.11
CA VAL A 304 -12.44 16.31 16.12
C VAL A 304 -12.18 15.15 17.07
N MET A 305 -10.91 14.86 17.35
CA MET A 305 -10.52 13.79 18.26
C MET A 305 -10.75 14.23 19.71
N GLY A 306 -11.46 13.41 20.49
CA GLY A 306 -11.56 13.62 21.93
C GLY A 306 -10.19 13.46 22.58
N GLY A 307 -9.78 14.39 23.45
CA GLY A 307 -8.46 14.36 24.11
C GLY A 307 -7.28 14.86 23.27
N GLU A 308 -7.52 15.42 22.07
CA GLU A 308 -6.45 15.89 21.16
C GLU A 308 -5.58 17.00 21.79
N LYS A 309 -6.18 17.90 22.58
CA LYS A 309 -5.46 19.01 23.23
C LYS A 309 -4.39 18.49 24.20
N GLU A 310 -4.75 17.50 25.02
CA GLU A 310 -3.87 16.84 25.98
C GLU A 310 -2.76 16.05 25.28
N LEU A 311 -3.10 15.36 24.19
CA LEU A 311 -2.15 14.67 23.33
C LEU A 311 -1.12 15.63 22.74
N ILE A 312 -1.57 16.69 22.07
CA ILE A 312 -0.70 17.72 21.49
C ILE A 312 0.20 18.34 22.57
N ARG A 313 -0.37 18.69 23.74
CA ARG A 313 0.39 19.27 24.85
C ARG A 313 1.51 18.34 25.31
N SER A 314 1.27 17.04 25.33
CA SER A 314 2.26 16.04 25.75
C SER A 314 3.31 15.77 24.67
N LEU A 315 2.91 15.68 23.40
CA LEU A 315 3.81 15.50 22.27
C LEU A 315 4.77 16.70 22.12
N LYS A 316 4.28 17.93 22.31
CA LYS A 316 5.13 19.14 22.28
C LYS A 316 6.26 19.10 23.31
N LYS A 317 6.05 18.50 24.49
CA LYS A 317 7.10 18.32 25.52
C LYS A 317 8.22 17.38 25.04
N ILE A 318 7.96 16.53 24.05
CA ILE A 318 8.91 15.58 23.45
C ILE A 318 9.51 16.14 22.16
N GLY A 319 9.20 17.40 21.80
CA GLY A 319 9.76 18.08 20.63
C GLY A 319 8.94 17.93 19.34
N PHE A 320 7.70 17.44 19.43
CA PHE A 320 6.82 17.41 18.26
C PHE A 320 6.36 18.81 17.86
N GLU A 321 6.41 19.06 16.56
CA GLU A 321 5.79 20.22 15.93
C GLU A 321 4.38 19.86 15.43
N VAL A 322 3.41 20.74 15.66
CA VAL A 322 2.05 20.57 15.12
C VAL A 322 1.99 21.22 13.75
N VAL A 323 1.63 20.43 12.75
CA VAL A 323 1.48 20.87 11.36
C VAL A 323 0.05 20.69 10.88
N TYR A 324 -0.33 21.45 9.86
CA TYR A 324 -1.64 21.38 9.20
C TYR A 324 -1.41 21.29 7.69
N PHE A 325 -1.56 20.10 7.10
CA PHE A 325 -1.31 19.91 5.67
C PHE A 325 -2.19 20.80 4.80
N GLU A 326 -3.41 21.13 5.25
CA GLU A 326 -4.33 22.01 4.54
C GLU A 326 -3.78 23.43 4.35
N LYS A 327 -2.82 23.85 5.19
CA LYS A 327 -2.15 25.16 5.13
C LYS A 327 -0.82 25.12 4.37
N MET A 328 -0.43 23.98 3.84
CA MET A 328 0.81 23.79 3.10
C MET A 328 0.56 23.74 1.59
N SER A 329 1.55 24.16 0.81
CA SER A 329 1.66 23.77 -0.61
C SER A 329 1.96 22.28 -0.76
N PRO A 330 1.68 21.67 -1.93
CA PRO A 330 2.03 20.26 -2.17
C PRO A 330 3.51 19.95 -1.87
N LEU A 331 4.44 20.77 -2.37
CA LEU A 331 5.87 20.54 -2.14
C LEU A 331 6.27 20.75 -0.68
N GLU A 332 5.66 21.68 0.06
CA GLU A 332 5.89 21.79 1.50
C GLU A 332 5.41 20.53 2.24
N GLN A 333 4.27 19.92 1.85
CA GLN A 333 3.82 18.65 2.44
C GLN A 333 4.83 17.54 2.16
N VAL A 334 5.30 17.41 0.91
CA VAL A 334 6.29 16.41 0.51
C VAL A 334 7.61 16.61 1.27
N LYS A 335 8.11 17.85 1.35
CA LYS A 335 9.33 18.20 2.08
C LYS A 335 9.21 17.87 3.57
N CYS A 336 8.12 18.29 4.20
CA CYS A 336 7.83 18.04 5.62
C CYS A 336 7.83 16.54 5.94
N VAL A 337 7.14 15.73 5.13
CA VAL A 337 7.01 14.29 5.38
C VAL A 337 8.27 13.50 5.01
N SER A 338 8.92 13.83 3.90
CA SER A 338 10.15 13.12 3.46
C SER A 338 11.36 13.36 4.36
N GLU A 339 11.31 14.40 5.18
CA GLU A 339 12.35 14.73 6.15
C GLU A 339 12.05 14.31 7.58
N ALA A 340 10.82 13.86 7.88
CA ALA A 340 10.43 13.49 9.22
C ALA A 340 11.02 12.14 9.67
N ASP A 341 11.36 12.05 10.95
CA ASP A 341 11.68 10.82 11.66
C ASP A 341 10.41 10.14 12.20
N CYS A 342 9.42 10.95 12.59
CA CYS A 342 8.17 10.45 13.14
C CYS A 342 7.00 11.35 12.77
N ILE A 343 5.90 10.72 12.38
CA ILE A 343 4.66 11.35 11.93
C ILE A 343 3.53 10.73 12.72
N ILE A 344 2.74 11.54 13.41
CA ILE A 344 1.54 11.09 14.13
C ILE A 344 0.32 11.80 13.54
N GLY A 345 -0.72 11.06 13.21
CA GLY A 345 -1.95 11.63 12.66
C GLY A 345 -3.19 10.80 12.94
N GLN A 346 -4.34 11.47 13.02
CA GLN A 346 -5.64 10.79 13.01
C GLN A 346 -5.90 10.15 11.63
N HIS A 347 -6.52 8.96 11.60
CA HIS A 347 -6.97 8.33 10.36
C HIS A 347 -7.68 9.32 9.42
N GLY A 348 -7.24 9.39 8.17
CA GLY A 348 -7.90 10.12 7.10
C GLY A 348 -6.96 10.46 5.95
N ALA A 349 -7.50 11.12 4.92
CA ALA A 349 -6.82 11.29 3.64
C ALA A 349 -5.44 11.95 3.73
N GLY A 350 -5.17 12.81 4.71
CA GLY A 350 -3.85 13.42 4.91
C GLY A 350 -2.71 12.41 5.16
N LEU A 351 -3.02 11.22 5.72
CA LEU A 351 -2.03 10.15 5.91
C LEU A 351 -1.53 9.55 4.60
N THR A 352 -2.20 9.80 3.47
CA THR A 352 -1.69 9.42 2.14
C THR A 352 -0.28 9.95 1.88
N ASN A 353 0.07 11.09 2.48
CA ASN A 353 1.43 11.65 2.39
C ASN A 353 2.52 10.70 2.91
N MET A 354 2.19 9.67 3.71
CA MET A 354 3.16 8.68 4.18
C MET A 354 3.93 7.98 3.06
N MET A 355 3.41 7.97 1.83
CA MET A 355 4.15 7.47 0.66
C MET A 355 5.47 8.21 0.45
N PHE A 356 5.57 9.49 0.84
CA PHE A 356 6.80 10.28 0.77
C PHE A 356 7.75 10.07 1.96
N ALA A 357 7.34 9.32 2.98
CA ALA A 357 8.19 9.08 4.14
C ALA A 357 9.47 8.34 3.75
N ARG A 358 10.51 8.54 4.54
CA ARG A 358 11.77 7.81 4.45
C ARG A 358 11.65 6.43 5.10
N GLU A 359 12.52 5.51 4.70
CA GLU A 359 12.39 4.08 5.04
C GLU A 359 12.51 3.80 6.55
N ASN A 360 13.21 4.63 7.31
CA ASN A 360 13.31 4.52 8.78
C ASN A 360 12.43 5.53 9.53
N ALA A 361 11.45 6.15 8.86
CA ALA A 361 10.47 6.99 9.55
C ALA A 361 9.39 6.13 10.21
N HIS A 362 8.88 6.60 11.35
CA HIS A 362 7.71 6.03 11.99
C HIS A 362 6.46 6.84 11.64
N VAL A 363 5.39 6.16 11.22
CA VAL A 363 4.09 6.77 10.92
C VAL A 363 3.06 6.12 11.83
N PHE A 364 2.58 6.87 12.82
CA PHE A 364 1.53 6.44 13.75
C PHE A 364 0.19 7.00 13.33
N GLU A 365 -0.72 6.10 12.97
CA GLU A 365 -2.11 6.42 12.74
C GLU A 365 -2.93 6.17 14.01
N ILE A 366 -3.64 7.19 14.48
CA ILE A 366 -4.64 7.05 15.54
C ILE A 366 -6.01 6.82 14.89
N ALA A 367 -6.61 5.68 15.17
CA ALA A 367 -7.84 5.21 14.55
C ALA A 367 -8.83 4.68 15.59
N THR A 368 -10.05 4.43 15.13
CA THR A 368 -11.13 3.78 15.89
C THR A 368 -11.25 2.31 15.52
N TYR A 369 -11.96 1.52 16.33
CA TYR A 369 -12.33 0.14 15.98
C TYR A 369 -13.01 0.07 14.60
N GLN A 370 -13.97 0.97 14.35
CA GLN A 370 -14.69 1.07 13.07
C GLN A 370 -13.73 1.20 11.87
N THR A 371 -12.71 2.04 12.03
CA THR A 371 -11.68 2.28 11.02
C THR A 371 -10.79 1.05 10.84
N ALA A 372 -10.32 0.46 11.93
CA ALA A 372 -9.42 -0.69 11.89
C ALA A 372 -10.02 -1.88 11.13
N VAL A 373 -11.28 -2.21 11.39
CA VAL A 373 -11.93 -3.37 10.74
C VAL A 373 -12.34 -3.11 9.28
N SER A 374 -12.54 -1.85 8.90
CA SER A 374 -13.08 -1.50 7.57
C SER A 374 -12.05 -0.94 6.59
N ARG A 375 -11.02 -0.24 7.10
CA ARG A 375 -10.15 0.66 6.32
C ARG A 375 -8.67 0.60 6.68
N TRP A 376 -8.23 -0.26 7.59
CA TRP A 376 -6.81 -0.41 7.90
C TRP A 376 -5.95 -0.72 6.67
N VAL A 377 -6.54 -1.43 5.70
CA VAL A 377 -5.87 -1.80 4.45
C VAL A 377 -5.53 -0.62 3.53
N ASP A 378 -6.16 0.55 3.71
CA ASP A 378 -6.04 1.67 2.77
C ASP A 378 -4.60 2.20 2.66
N PHE A 379 -3.84 2.19 3.75
CA PHE A 379 -2.49 2.76 3.81
C PHE A 379 -1.36 1.73 3.76
N ILE A 380 -1.69 0.44 3.84
CA ILE A 380 -0.69 -0.64 3.83
C ILE A 380 0.15 -0.63 2.53
N PRO A 381 -0.44 -0.51 1.32
CA PRO A 381 0.35 -0.36 0.10
C PRO A 381 1.29 0.85 0.12
N LEU A 382 0.88 1.97 0.72
CA LEU A 382 1.70 3.17 0.82
C LEU A 382 2.89 3.00 1.76
N CYS A 383 2.74 2.17 2.81
CA CYS A 383 3.86 1.72 3.64
C CYS A 383 4.86 0.89 2.84
N HIS A 384 4.40 0.04 1.92
CA HIS A 384 5.29 -0.73 1.05
C HIS A 384 6.07 0.17 0.07
N VAL A 385 5.41 1.22 -0.44
CA VAL A 385 6.03 2.24 -1.30
C VAL A 385 7.13 2.99 -0.54
N SER A 386 6.83 3.53 0.64
CA SER A 386 7.79 4.35 1.40
C SER A 386 8.84 3.51 2.14
N GLY A 387 8.54 2.24 2.42
CA GLY A 387 9.35 1.35 3.24
C GLY A 387 9.36 1.71 4.73
N CYS A 388 8.50 2.64 5.18
CA CYS A 388 8.50 3.16 6.55
C CYS A 388 7.99 2.14 7.59
N HIS A 389 8.00 2.53 8.87
CA HIS A 389 7.28 1.82 9.93
C HIS A 389 5.88 2.40 10.11
N TYR A 390 4.86 1.64 9.70
CA TYR A 390 3.46 2.02 9.85
C TYR A 390 2.84 1.38 11.10
N HIS A 391 2.28 2.20 11.98
CA HIS A 391 1.74 1.80 13.27
C HIS A 391 0.27 2.25 13.35
N LEU A 392 -0.66 1.29 13.38
CA LEU A 392 -2.06 1.57 13.68
C LEU A 392 -2.29 1.52 15.18
N ILE A 393 -2.66 2.63 15.80
CA ILE A 393 -3.08 2.70 17.21
C ILE A 393 -4.60 2.84 17.26
N VAL A 394 -5.27 1.83 17.81
CA VAL A 394 -6.74 1.79 17.87
C VAL A 394 -7.21 2.14 19.27
N VAL A 395 -7.84 3.30 19.41
CA VAL A 395 -8.39 3.83 20.67
C VAL A 395 -9.92 3.83 20.67
N GLY A 396 -10.52 4.28 21.77
CA GLY A 396 -11.97 4.45 21.91
C GLY A 396 -12.59 5.38 20.87
N MET A 397 -13.92 5.37 20.80
CA MET A 397 -14.71 6.22 19.92
C MET A 397 -16.01 6.61 20.62
N ASP A 398 -16.59 7.74 20.24
CA ASP A 398 -17.84 8.25 20.80
C ASP A 398 -19.05 7.49 20.23
N PHE A 399 -19.24 6.24 20.68
CA PHE A 399 -20.32 5.35 20.25
C PHE A 399 -20.83 4.51 21.41
N ASP A 400 -22.03 4.84 21.88
CA ASP A 400 -22.62 4.36 23.14
C ASP A 400 -22.98 2.86 23.15
N ASP A 401 -23.34 2.30 22.00
CA ASP A 401 -23.77 0.89 21.93
C ASP A 401 -22.54 -0.02 21.93
N GLU A 402 -22.20 -0.59 23.08
CA GLU A 402 -21.06 -1.48 23.24
C GLU A 402 -21.25 -2.88 22.63
N ASP A 403 -22.50 -3.30 22.45
CA ASP A 403 -22.86 -4.65 21.98
C ASP A 403 -23.03 -4.73 20.46
N ARG A 404 -23.17 -3.58 19.79
CA ARG A 404 -23.21 -3.47 18.33
C ARG A 404 -21.90 -2.92 17.75
N ASP A 405 -21.55 -3.30 16.53
CA ASP A 405 -20.45 -2.67 15.79
C ASP A 405 -20.99 -1.51 14.92
N PRO A 406 -20.34 -0.33 14.91
CA PRO A 406 -20.78 0.78 14.08
C PRO A 406 -20.48 0.52 12.60
N SER A 407 -21.42 0.93 11.76
CA SER A 407 -21.39 0.83 10.31
C SER A 407 -21.16 2.21 9.69
N TYR A 408 -20.24 2.32 8.72
CA TYR A 408 -20.04 3.58 7.99
C TYR A 408 -21.29 4.06 7.25
N VAL A 409 -22.13 3.11 6.81
CA VAL A 409 -23.31 3.39 5.98
C VAL A 409 -24.43 3.93 6.86
N ASP A 410 -24.65 3.31 8.02
CA ASP A 410 -25.82 3.56 8.85
C ASP A 410 -25.51 4.59 9.96
N ASP A 411 -24.32 4.53 10.54
CA ASP A 411 -23.96 5.31 11.74
C ASP A 411 -23.00 6.47 11.41
N GLY A 412 -22.45 6.51 10.19
CA GLY A 412 -21.46 7.50 9.79
C GLY A 412 -20.07 7.21 10.33
N PHE A 413 -19.22 8.24 10.43
CA PHE A 413 -17.85 8.12 10.93
C PHE A 413 -17.74 8.65 12.35
N PHE A 414 -17.11 7.86 13.23
CA PHE A 414 -16.80 8.27 14.60
C PHE A 414 -15.32 8.66 14.74
N ALA A 415 -15.08 9.82 15.36
CA ALA A 415 -13.73 10.26 15.68
C ALA A 415 -13.14 9.44 16.85
N PRO A 416 -11.81 9.28 16.90
CA PRO A 416 -11.17 8.68 18.05
C PRO A 416 -11.35 9.53 19.31
N VAL A 417 -11.44 8.86 20.46
CA VAL A 417 -11.44 9.45 21.79
C VAL A 417 -10.24 8.89 22.53
N VAL A 418 -9.28 9.75 22.83
CA VAL A 418 -8.05 9.44 23.57
C VAL A 418 -8.30 9.73 25.04
N SER A 419 -8.45 8.69 25.85
CA SER A 419 -8.53 8.83 27.30
C SER A 419 -7.16 9.18 27.92
N ALA A 420 -7.13 9.53 29.21
CA ALA A 420 -5.87 9.75 29.93
C ALA A 420 -4.97 8.48 29.95
N LYS A 421 -5.59 7.30 30.04
CA LYS A 421 -4.90 6.00 29.97
C LYS A 421 -4.34 5.74 28.57
N ASP A 422 -5.11 6.07 27.53
CA ASP A 422 -4.64 5.93 26.14
C ASP A 422 -3.46 6.85 25.86
N LEU A 423 -3.51 8.10 26.36
CA LEU A 423 -2.44 9.07 26.20
C LEU A 423 -1.10 8.51 26.70
N GLU A 424 -1.07 7.93 27.90
CA GLU A 424 0.16 7.33 28.45
C GLU A 424 0.68 6.21 27.55
N ARG A 425 -0.19 5.30 27.12
CA ARG A 425 0.17 4.17 26.24
C ARG A 425 0.65 4.64 24.87
N ILE A 426 0.00 5.65 24.27
CA ILE A 426 0.42 6.26 23.00
C ILE A 426 1.83 6.82 23.15
N LEU A 427 2.11 7.57 24.20
CA LEU A 427 3.44 8.16 24.42
C LEU A 427 4.51 7.07 24.61
N GLN A 428 4.21 5.98 25.32
CA GLN A 428 5.12 4.84 25.45
C GLN A 428 5.39 4.15 24.10
N ILE A 429 4.35 3.91 23.30
CA ILE A 429 4.48 3.31 21.96
C ILE A 429 5.33 4.21 21.06
N VAL A 430 5.04 5.51 21.03
CA VAL A 430 5.75 6.50 20.20
C VAL A 430 7.21 6.58 20.64
N THR A 431 7.49 6.79 21.92
CA THR A 431 8.86 6.92 22.43
C THR A 431 9.68 5.66 22.24
N SER A 432 9.09 4.48 22.43
CA SER A 432 9.72 3.20 22.10
C SER A 432 10.05 3.10 20.61
N GLY A 433 9.11 3.44 19.74
CA GLY A 433 9.32 3.48 18.29
C GLY A 433 10.47 4.40 17.88
N LEU A 434 10.57 5.60 18.49
CA LEU A 434 11.65 6.55 18.19
C LEU A 434 13.07 6.01 18.48
N THR A 435 13.20 4.96 19.30
CA THR A 435 14.49 4.30 19.56
C THR A 435 14.92 3.37 18.44
N ASP A 436 13.98 2.86 17.64
CA ASP A 436 14.30 2.05 16.46
C ASP A 436 14.72 2.98 15.31
N LYS A 437 15.93 2.80 14.81
CA LYS A 437 16.47 3.54 13.66
C LYS A 437 16.71 2.65 12.45
N LYS A 438 16.35 1.36 12.54
CA LYS A 438 16.48 0.40 11.45
C LYS A 438 15.62 0.80 10.27
N ASN A 439 15.95 0.23 9.13
CA ASN A 439 15.10 0.33 7.95
C ASN A 439 13.76 -0.37 8.21
N GLY A 440 12.64 0.25 7.85
CA GLY A 440 11.32 -0.32 8.06
C GLY A 440 11.11 -1.64 7.33
N ARG A 441 11.75 -1.87 6.18
CA ARG A 441 11.60 -3.13 5.46
C ARG A 441 12.25 -4.31 6.19
N ILE A 442 13.47 -4.14 6.74
CA ILE A 442 14.08 -5.19 7.55
C ILE A 442 13.30 -5.40 8.86
N SER A 443 12.88 -4.33 9.54
CA SER A 443 12.06 -4.45 10.75
C SER A 443 10.73 -5.16 10.47
N GLY A 444 10.11 -4.93 9.31
CA GLY A 444 8.92 -5.64 8.87
C GLY A 444 9.14 -7.13 8.64
N LEU A 445 10.28 -7.52 8.06
CA LEU A 445 10.69 -8.92 7.93
C LEU A 445 10.86 -9.57 9.31
N LEU A 446 11.62 -8.93 10.20
CA LEU A 446 11.90 -9.44 11.54
C LEU A 446 10.61 -9.61 12.37
N ARG A 447 9.69 -8.64 12.28
CA ARG A 447 8.40 -8.70 12.97
C ARG A 447 7.55 -9.85 12.47
N HIS A 448 7.49 -10.06 11.15
CA HIS A 448 6.75 -11.17 10.56
C HIS A 448 7.38 -12.53 10.93
N CYS A 449 8.72 -12.62 10.96
CA CYS A 449 9.43 -13.81 11.42
C CYS A 449 9.13 -14.12 12.88
N ARG A 450 9.18 -13.11 13.76
CA ARG A 450 8.83 -13.25 15.18
C ARG A 450 7.40 -13.73 15.37
N PHE A 451 6.44 -13.16 14.63
CA PHE A 451 5.04 -13.59 14.65
C PHE A 451 4.89 -15.09 14.36
N PHE A 452 5.64 -15.63 13.40
CA PHE A 452 5.66 -17.08 13.14
C PHE A 452 6.36 -17.87 14.25
N MET A 453 7.51 -17.39 14.75
CA MET A 453 8.26 -18.07 15.80
C MET A 453 7.46 -18.16 17.11
N ASP A 454 6.77 -17.10 17.51
CA ASP A 454 5.91 -17.07 18.71
C ASP A 454 4.78 -18.11 18.62
N ARG A 455 4.37 -18.46 17.39
CA ARG A 455 3.37 -19.49 17.09
C ARG A 455 3.97 -20.86 16.78
N LYS A 456 5.30 -21.02 16.93
CA LYS A 456 6.05 -22.23 16.57
C LYS A 456 5.88 -22.65 15.10
N ALA A 457 5.51 -21.71 14.22
CA ALA A 457 5.33 -21.92 12.79
C ALA A 457 6.68 -21.82 12.05
N TYR A 458 7.68 -22.59 12.50
CA TYR A 458 9.07 -22.43 12.06
C TYR A 458 9.28 -22.67 10.56
N ALA A 459 8.51 -23.57 9.94
CA ALA A 459 8.55 -23.78 8.49
C ALA A 459 8.15 -22.52 7.72
N GLN A 460 7.17 -21.75 8.21
CA GLN A 460 6.78 -20.48 7.61
C GLN A 460 7.81 -19.38 7.88
N ALA A 461 8.45 -19.39 9.05
CA ALA A 461 9.56 -18.50 9.34
C ALA A 461 10.76 -18.73 8.39
N TYR A 462 11.14 -19.99 8.13
CA TYR A 462 12.17 -20.30 7.12
C TYR A 462 11.74 -19.87 5.73
N ARG A 463 10.52 -20.21 5.29
CA ARG A 463 10.01 -19.79 3.98
C ARG A 463 10.06 -18.27 3.80
N LEU A 464 9.69 -17.53 4.83
CA LEU A 464 9.75 -16.07 4.86
C LEU A 464 11.19 -15.56 4.69
N LEU A 465 12.13 -16.07 5.49
CA LEU A 465 13.52 -15.64 5.42
C LEU A 465 14.20 -16.06 4.10
N ASP A 466 13.89 -17.24 3.58
CA ASP A 466 14.42 -17.74 2.30
C ASP A 466 13.96 -16.87 1.13
N ALA A 467 12.66 -16.55 1.06
CA ALA A 467 12.11 -15.68 0.02
C ALA A 467 12.75 -14.29 0.02
N ASN A 468 13.15 -13.78 1.20
CA ASN A 468 13.74 -12.45 1.34
C ASN A 468 15.29 -12.45 1.33
N MET A 469 15.94 -13.61 1.24
CA MET A 469 17.40 -13.70 1.24
C MET A 469 18.08 -12.85 0.15
N PRO A 470 17.56 -12.77 -1.10
CA PRO A 470 18.17 -11.95 -2.14
C PRO A 470 18.23 -10.45 -1.82
N PHE A 471 17.38 -9.96 -0.90
CA PHE A 471 17.33 -8.56 -0.51
C PHE A 471 18.20 -8.23 0.72
N TYR A 472 18.56 -9.23 1.53
CA TYR A 472 19.14 -9.02 2.86
C TYR A 472 20.39 -9.88 3.16
N SER A 473 21.01 -10.49 2.14
CA SER A 473 22.21 -11.33 2.30
C SER A 473 23.42 -10.59 2.88
N ASP A 474 23.42 -9.26 2.82
CA ASP A 474 24.47 -8.39 3.37
C ASP A 474 23.97 -7.59 4.59
N THR A 475 22.83 -8.00 5.18
CA THR A 475 22.23 -7.35 6.35
C THR A 475 22.50 -8.15 7.62
N VAL A 476 23.05 -7.50 8.64
CA VAL A 476 23.43 -8.10 9.93
C VAL A 476 22.21 -8.69 10.65
N GLU A 477 21.12 -7.92 10.75
CA GLU A 477 19.90 -8.32 11.44
C GLU A 477 19.24 -9.55 10.82
N TYR A 478 19.38 -9.73 9.50
CA TYR A 478 18.85 -10.89 8.79
C TYR A 478 19.54 -12.18 9.25
N TRP A 479 20.88 -12.19 9.27
CA TRP A 479 21.64 -13.36 9.69
C TRP A 479 21.52 -13.66 11.18
N GLU A 480 21.38 -12.62 12.00
CA GLU A 480 21.07 -12.79 13.42
C GLU A 480 19.73 -13.50 13.63
N GLN A 481 18.66 -13.01 13.00
CA GLN A 481 17.32 -13.61 13.08
C GLN A 481 17.29 -15.04 12.54
N ARG A 482 18.01 -15.30 11.44
CA ARG A 482 18.10 -16.64 10.84
C ARG A 482 18.87 -17.61 11.71
N GLY A 483 19.96 -17.15 12.37
CA GLY A 483 20.70 -17.93 13.36
C GLY A 483 19.84 -18.26 14.58
N GLN A 484 19.11 -17.28 15.13
CA GLN A 484 18.20 -17.48 16.25
C GLN A 484 17.10 -18.49 15.92
N LEU A 485 16.55 -18.45 14.70
CA LEU A 485 15.58 -19.45 14.25
C LEU A 485 16.21 -20.86 14.18
N ALA A 486 17.43 -20.97 13.67
CA ALA A 486 18.15 -22.24 13.61
C ALA A 486 18.48 -22.81 14.99
N GLU A 487 18.96 -21.99 15.93
CA GLU A 487 19.16 -22.40 17.33
C GLU A 487 17.85 -22.88 17.96
N THR A 488 16.75 -22.13 17.74
CA THR A 488 15.41 -22.44 18.28
C THR A 488 14.90 -23.79 17.77
N CYS A 489 15.20 -24.14 16.51
CA CYS A 489 14.84 -25.43 15.92
C CYS A 489 15.84 -26.56 16.23
N GLY A 490 16.93 -26.30 16.97
CA GLY A 490 17.98 -27.29 17.23
C GLY A 490 18.88 -27.59 16.01
N HIS A 491 18.86 -26.76 14.97
CA HIS A 491 19.68 -26.93 13.76
C HIS A 491 21.09 -26.36 13.96
N ASN A 492 21.90 -26.98 14.83
CA ASN A 492 23.20 -26.48 15.27
C ASN A 492 24.14 -26.08 14.11
N ARG A 493 24.28 -26.91 13.08
CA ARG A 493 25.14 -26.59 11.91
C ARG A 493 24.65 -25.35 11.16
N ARG A 494 23.34 -25.23 10.91
CA ARG A 494 22.77 -24.05 10.23
C ARG A 494 22.94 -22.78 11.06
N ALA A 495 22.77 -22.89 12.38
CA ALA A 495 22.98 -21.77 13.29
C ALA A 495 24.45 -21.31 13.27
N GLN A 496 25.40 -22.26 13.29
CA GLN A 496 26.82 -21.97 13.17
C GLN A 496 27.16 -21.27 11.84
N ASP A 497 26.62 -21.74 10.72
CA ASP A 497 26.82 -21.11 9.40
C ASP A 497 26.29 -19.67 9.39
N CYS A 498 25.10 -19.43 9.96
CA CYS A 498 24.50 -18.09 10.06
C CYS A 498 25.34 -17.15 10.93
N TYR A 499 25.78 -17.59 12.11
CA TYR A 499 26.60 -16.76 12.99
C TYR A 499 28.00 -16.50 12.44
N THR A 500 28.58 -17.47 11.71
CA THR A 500 29.84 -17.26 11.00
C THR A 500 29.68 -16.20 9.90
N ARG A 501 28.59 -16.26 9.12
CA ARG A 501 28.28 -15.22 8.13
C ARG A 501 28.06 -13.86 8.78
N LEU A 502 27.37 -13.81 9.92
CA LEU A 502 27.14 -12.59 10.70
C LEU A 502 28.46 -11.96 11.20
N LEU A 503 29.41 -12.78 11.67
CA LEU A 503 30.74 -12.32 12.10
C LEU A 503 31.59 -11.79 10.94
N ASN A 504 31.37 -12.29 9.73
CA ASN A 504 32.04 -11.75 8.54
C ASN A 504 31.48 -10.38 8.12
N LEU A 505 30.24 -10.05 8.52
CA LEU A 505 29.60 -8.77 8.22
C LEU A 505 29.80 -7.73 9.34
N SER A 506 30.01 -8.17 10.57
CA SER A 506 30.06 -7.28 11.75
C SER A 506 30.73 -7.96 12.95
N ASP A 507 31.19 -7.17 13.92
CA ASP A 507 31.72 -7.70 15.18
C ASP A 507 30.63 -8.10 16.20
N SER A 508 29.60 -8.80 15.74
CA SER A 508 28.38 -9.08 16.52
C SER A 508 28.66 -9.95 17.75
N GLU A 509 28.41 -9.39 18.94
CA GLU A 509 28.48 -10.14 20.20
C GLU A 509 27.45 -11.28 20.24
N ALA A 510 26.23 -11.04 19.74
CA ALA A 510 25.17 -12.05 19.67
C ALA A 510 25.63 -13.29 18.88
N ALA A 511 26.39 -13.09 17.80
CA ALA A 511 26.97 -14.17 17.01
C ALA A 511 28.00 -14.98 17.81
N ARG A 512 28.92 -14.31 18.53
CA ARG A 512 29.93 -14.97 19.38
C ARG A 512 29.26 -15.80 20.47
N GLN A 513 28.26 -15.24 21.14
CA GLN A 513 27.50 -15.93 22.18
C GLN A 513 26.72 -17.12 21.61
N GLY A 514 26.11 -16.98 20.42
CA GLY A 514 25.43 -18.08 19.73
C GLY A 514 26.38 -19.24 19.40
N LEU A 515 27.56 -18.93 18.86
CA LEU A 515 28.58 -19.94 18.59
C LEU A 515 29.09 -20.63 19.87
N ALA A 516 29.24 -19.90 20.97
CA ALA A 516 29.61 -20.48 22.26
C ALA A 516 28.56 -21.50 22.76
N ARG A 517 27.27 -21.12 22.73
CA ARG A 517 26.16 -22.01 23.11
C ARG A 517 26.11 -23.27 22.25
N ILE A 518 26.36 -23.16 20.94
CA ILE A 518 26.37 -24.31 20.03
C ILE A 518 27.52 -25.26 20.39
N LYS A 519 28.72 -24.74 20.68
CA LYS A 519 29.87 -25.56 21.10
C LYS A 519 29.60 -26.30 22.41
N GLU A 520 28.99 -25.64 23.39
CA GLU A 520 28.63 -26.27 24.67
C GLU A 520 27.65 -27.44 24.47
N ARG A 521 26.63 -27.27 23.62
CA ARG A 521 25.68 -28.34 23.29
C ARG A 521 26.34 -29.51 22.58
N GLN A 522 27.20 -29.24 21.61
CA GLN A 522 27.94 -30.29 20.89
C GLN A 522 28.89 -31.06 21.83
N ALA A 523 29.51 -30.39 22.80
CA ALA A 523 30.34 -31.04 23.80
C ALA A 523 29.51 -31.95 24.74
N ALA A 524 28.28 -31.55 25.08
CA ALA A 524 27.37 -32.32 25.92
C ALA A 524 26.73 -33.54 25.21
N GLU A 525 26.72 -33.58 23.87
CA GLU A 525 26.22 -34.72 23.08
C GLU A 525 27.27 -35.84 22.89
N VAL A 526 28.55 -35.54 23.14
CA VAL A 526 29.69 -36.46 22.93
C VAL A 526 30.20 -37.09 24.23
N GLY A 527 29.85 -36.51 25.39
CA GLY A 527 30.14 -37.06 26.71
C GLY A 527 28.92 -37.75 27.32
#